data_AF-A0A3D4WCC9-F1
#
_entry.id   AF-A0A3D4WCC9-F1
#
_cell.length_a   1.000
_cell.length_b   1.000
_cell.length_c   1.000
_cell.angle_alpha   90.00
_cell.angle_beta   90.00
_cell.angle_gamma   90.00
#
_symmetry.space_group_name_H-M   'P 1'
#
loop_
_entity.id
_entity.type
_entity.pdbx_description
1 polymer ?
#
loop_
_entity_poly.entity_id
_entity_poly.type
_entity_poly.pdbx_seq_one_letter_code
_entity_poly.pdbx_strand_id
1 'polypeptide(L)'
;MPVNYVLVERPNPLDSAVPRKCYAQAKASGSIHLKQLSKNMAARCKVTSSDILAVLDALKQEIVKHSSALGIAPAHQLFDAIKIEKNDKGRPARSFGDYTVTIDKSFIPQGV
;
A
#
# COMPACT_ATOMS: atom_id res chain seq x y z
N MET A 1 -24.00 2.39 -7.20
CA MET A 1 -24.08 1.29 -6.21
C MET A 1 -24.21 1.90 -4.82
N PRO A 2 -25.22 1.53 -4.01
CA PRO A 2 -25.31 1.99 -2.63
C PRO A 2 -24.18 1.38 -1.79
N VAL A 3 -23.48 2.21 -1.02
CA VAL A 3 -22.43 1.78 -0.09
C VAL A 3 -23.07 1.48 1.25
N ASN A 4 -22.98 0.24 1.71
CA ASN A 4 -23.44 -0.13 3.05
C ASN A 4 -22.54 0.53 4.09
N TYR A 5 -23.12 1.28 5.02
CA TYR A 5 -22.40 1.93 6.12
C TYR A 5 -22.99 1.52 7.47
N VAL A 6 -22.15 1.54 8.50
CA VAL A 6 -22.55 1.39 9.90
C VAL A 6 -22.19 2.69 10.61
N LEU A 7 -23.12 3.22 11.41
CA LEU A 7 -22.86 4.37 12.26
C LEU A 7 -22.02 3.89 13.45
N VAL A 8 -20.80 4.39 13.56
CA VAL A 8 -19.90 4.08 14.67
C VAL A 8 -19.74 5.32 15.53
N GLU A 9 -20.12 5.21 16.79
CA GLU A 9 -19.92 6.25 17.78
C GLU A 9 -18.45 6.30 18.19
N ARG A 10 -17.83 7.48 18.11
CA ARG A 10 -16.49 7.71 18.66
C ARG A 10 -16.54 8.74 19.78
N PRO A 11 -16.02 8.41 20.98
CA PRO A 11 -15.83 9.38 22.04
C PRO A 11 -14.71 10.36 21.67
N ASN A 12 -14.83 11.60 22.11
CA ASN A 12 -13.76 12.58 21.96
C ASN A 12 -12.66 12.30 23.01
N PRO A 13 -11.40 12.07 22.63
CA PRO A 13 -10.35 11.69 23.58
C PRO A 13 -10.00 12.78 24.61
N LEU A 14 -10.30 14.04 24.29
CA LEU A 14 -9.93 15.21 25.10
C LEU A 14 -11.02 15.60 26.11
N ASP A 15 -12.27 15.19 25.90
CA ASP A 15 -13.38 15.53 26.79
C ASP A 15 -14.47 14.45 26.73
N SER A 16 -14.64 13.76 27.86
CA SER A 16 -15.55 12.62 27.99
C SER A 16 -17.00 13.03 28.28
N ALA A 17 -17.26 14.31 28.60
CA ALA A 17 -18.59 14.82 28.92
C ALA A 17 -19.42 15.20 27.67
N VAL A 18 -18.77 15.40 26.52
CA VAL A 18 -19.41 15.81 25.28
C VAL A 18 -20.11 14.61 24.62
N PRO A 19 -21.34 14.77 24.08
CA PRO A 19 -22.04 13.68 23.38
C PRO A 19 -21.19 13.13 22.23
N ARG A 20 -21.19 11.80 22.12
CA ARG A 20 -20.36 11.06 21.15
C ARG A 20 -20.71 11.48 19.73
N LYS A 21 -19.68 11.65 18.89
CA LYS A 21 -19.88 11.94 17.47
C LYS A 21 -20.08 10.61 16.72
N CYS A 22 -21.15 10.53 15.93
CA CYS A 22 -21.43 9.38 15.08
C CYS A 22 -20.78 9.59 13.71
N TYR A 23 -19.88 8.69 13.33
CA TYR A 23 -19.27 8.70 12.00
C TYR A 23 -19.80 7.52 11.19
N ALA A 24 -20.13 7.77 9.92
CA ALA A 24 -20.43 6.71 8.99
C ALA A 24 -19.13 5.96 8.65
N GLN A 25 -19.05 4.69 9.04
CA GLN A 25 -17.97 3.82 8.62
C GLN A 25 -18.50 2.91 7.51
N ALA A 26 -17.82 2.92 6.35
CA ALA A 26 -18.14 2.01 5.27
C ALA A 26 -17.97 0.56 5.76
N LYS A 27 -19.02 -0.24 5.63
CA LYS A 27 -18.94 -1.68 5.87
C LYS A 27 -18.49 -2.32 4.57
N ALA A 28 -17.27 -2.88 4.57
CA ALA A 28 -16.78 -3.66 3.44
C ALA A 28 -17.83 -4.73 3.09
N SER A 29 -18.40 -4.66 1.89
CA SER A 29 -19.44 -5.57 1.44
C SER A 29 -18.83 -6.92 1.02
N GLY A 30 -18.33 -7.67 2.01
CA GLY A 30 -17.77 -9.00 1.85
C GLY A 30 -16.41 -9.03 1.16
N SER A 31 -15.51 -9.89 1.65
CA SER A 31 -14.36 -10.35 0.89
C SER A 31 -14.87 -11.16 -0.29
N ILE A 32 -14.69 -10.66 -1.51
CA ILE A 32 -14.98 -11.45 -2.71
C ILE A 32 -13.89 -12.53 -2.79
N HIS A 33 -14.13 -13.69 -2.17
CA HIS A 33 -13.21 -14.82 -2.27
C HIS A 33 -13.17 -15.30 -3.71
N LEU A 34 -11.98 -15.62 -4.24
CA LEU A 34 -11.80 -16.10 -5.62
C LEU A 34 -12.74 -17.28 -5.96
N LYS A 35 -13.05 -18.11 -4.96
CA LYS A 35 -14.02 -19.22 -5.06
C LYS A 35 -15.47 -18.77 -5.26
N GLN A 36 -15.88 -17.67 -4.62
CA GLN A 36 -17.20 -17.08 -4.84
C GLN A 36 -17.26 -16.39 -6.20
N LEU A 37 -16.20 -15.70 -6.60
CA LEU A 37 -16.10 -15.07 -7.91
C LEU A 37 -16.16 -16.10 -9.04
N SER A 38 -15.39 -17.18 -8.95
CA SER A 38 -15.37 -18.23 -9.97
C SER A 38 -16.72 -18.92 -10.10
N LYS A 39 -17.43 -19.15 -8.99
CA LYS A 39 -18.77 -19.73 -9.00
C LYS A 39 -19.80 -18.80 -9.65
N ASN A 40 -19.71 -17.49 -9.38
CA ASN A 40 -20.57 -16.50 -10.02
C ASN A 40 -20.29 -16.35 -11.52
N MET A 41 -19.03 -16.52 -11.94
CA MET A 41 -18.64 -16.46 -13.35
C MET A 41 -18.97 -17.74 -14.10
N ALA A 42 -18.77 -18.90 -13.49
CA ALA A 42 -19.22 -20.18 -14.03
C ALA A 42 -20.74 -20.20 -14.23
N ALA A 43 -21.52 -19.49 -13.41
CA ALA A 43 -22.97 -19.38 -13.61
C ALA A 43 -23.35 -18.56 -14.86
N ARG A 44 -22.44 -17.74 -15.41
CA ARG A 44 -22.68 -16.90 -16.59
C ARG A 44 -21.99 -17.41 -17.85
N CYS A 45 -20.98 -18.27 -17.69
CA CYS A 45 -20.13 -18.77 -18.78
C CYS A 45 -20.28 -20.29 -18.91
N LYS A 46 -19.94 -20.85 -20.08
CA LYS A 46 -19.90 -22.33 -20.27
C LYS A 46 -18.69 -23.01 -19.63
N VAL A 47 -17.79 -22.22 -19.04
CA VAL A 47 -16.53 -22.70 -18.48
C VAL A 47 -16.76 -23.19 -17.05
N THR A 48 -16.10 -24.28 -16.66
CA THR A 48 -16.27 -24.85 -15.31
C THR A 48 -15.65 -23.94 -14.24
N SER A 49 -16.15 -24.04 -13.00
CA SER A 49 -15.61 -23.24 -11.89
C SER A 49 -14.15 -23.54 -11.58
N SER A 50 -13.67 -24.76 -11.87
CA SER A 50 -12.26 -25.14 -11.71
C SER A 50 -11.35 -24.44 -12.71
N ASP A 51 -11.75 -24.38 -13.98
CA ASP A 51 -10.94 -23.73 -15.01
C ASP A 51 -10.87 -22.21 -14.78
N ILE A 52 -11.98 -21.60 -14.36
CA ILE A 52 -12.02 -20.16 -14.02
C ILE A 52 -11.14 -19.86 -12.80
N LEU A 53 -11.09 -20.76 -11.80
CA LEU A 53 -10.19 -20.61 -10.67
C LEU A 53 -8.73 -20.64 -11.11
N ALA A 54 -8.35 -21.61 -11.95
CA ALA A 54 -6.99 -21.71 -12.47
C ALA A 54 -6.58 -20.44 -13.25
N VAL A 55 -7.47 -19.91 -14.09
CA VAL A 55 -7.23 -18.67 -14.83
C VAL A 55 -7.09 -17.47 -13.88
N LEU A 56 -7.96 -17.32 -12.89
CA LEU A 56 -7.88 -16.22 -11.92
C LEU A 56 -6.60 -16.26 -11.08
N ASP A 57 -6.16 -17.46 -10.69
CA ASP A 57 -4.90 -17.65 -9.95
C ASP A 57 -3.68 -17.32 -10.83
N ALA A 58 -3.68 -17.74 -12.10
CA ALA A 58 -2.64 -17.37 -13.05
C ALA A 58 -2.60 -15.85 -13.29
N LEU A 59 -3.76 -15.20 -13.46
CA LEU A 59 -3.87 -13.76 -13.65
C LEU A 59 -3.34 -12.98 -12.44
N LYS A 60 -3.68 -13.43 -11.22
CA LYS A 60 -3.17 -12.86 -9.98
C LYS A 60 -1.64 -12.95 -9.93
N GLN A 61 -1.06 -14.10 -10.30
CA GLN A 61 0.38 -14.28 -10.32
C GLN A 61 1.05 -13.39 -11.38
N GLU A 62 0.49 -13.25 -12.57
CA GLU A 62 1.03 -12.37 -13.62
C GLU A 62 0.97 -10.89 -13.21
N ILE A 63 -0.12 -10.43 -12.59
CA ILE A 63 -0.22 -9.07 -12.05
C ILE A 63 0.83 -8.83 -10.96
N VAL A 64 1.08 -9.82 -10.09
CA VAL A 64 2.10 -9.72 -9.04
C VAL A 64 3.52 -9.78 -9.63
N LYS A 65 3.78 -10.56 -10.68
CA LYS A 65 5.07 -10.53 -11.39
C LYS A 65 5.35 -9.15 -12.00
N HIS A 66 4.31 -8.44 -12.43
CA HIS A 66 4.40 -7.05 -12.91
C HIS A 66 4.38 -6.00 -11.79
N SER A 67 4.41 -6.40 -10.52
CA SER A 67 4.46 -5.49 -9.36
C SER A 67 5.74 -4.63 -9.31
N SER A 68 6.70 -4.82 -10.21
CA SER A 68 7.96 -4.06 -10.27
C SER A 68 7.98 -2.90 -11.28
N ALA A 69 6.91 -2.61 -12.02
CA ALA A 69 6.90 -1.45 -12.92
C ALA A 69 6.89 -0.09 -12.20
N LEU A 70 6.35 -0.04 -10.97
CA LEU A 70 6.19 1.19 -10.16
C LEU A 70 7.11 1.26 -8.93
N GLY A 71 8.02 0.31 -8.79
CA GLY A 71 8.97 0.21 -7.65
C GLY A 71 8.38 -0.47 -6.41
N ILE A 72 9.27 -1.08 -5.62
CA ILE A 72 8.96 -1.81 -4.38
C ILE A 72 8.98 -0.88 -3.14
N ALA A 73 9.56 0.32 -3.29
CA ALA A 73 9.64 1.32 -2.24
C ALA A 73 9.13 2.69 -2.73
N PRO A 74 8.39 3.44 -1.92
CA PRO A 74 8.05 4.82 -2.25
C PRO A 74 9.32 5.67 -2.31
N ALA A 75 9.44 6.53 -3.33
CA ALA A 75 10.65 7.29 -3.63
C ALA A 75 11.19 8.11 -2.43
N HIS A 76 10.30 8.69 -1.61
CA HIS A 76 10.72 9.48 -0.44
C HIS A 76 11.52 8.65 0.58
N GLN A 77 11.18 7.38 0.79
CA GLN A 77 11.90 6.51 1.72
C GLN A 77 13.32 6.18 1.24
N LEU A 78 13.51 6.10 -0.07
CA LEU A 78 14.83 5.89 -0.66
C LEU A 78 15.70 7.15 -0.57
N PHE A 79 15.10 8.34 -0.69
CA PHE A 79 15.82 9.60 -0.49
C PHE A 79 16.19 9.83 0.98
N ASP A 80 15.34 9.41 1.92
CA ASP A 80 15.64 9.48 3.36
C ASP A 80 16.82 8.59 3.77
N ALA A 81 17.12 7.53 3.02
CA ALA A 81 18.27 6.66 3.24
C ALA A 81 19.62 7.31 2.85
N ILE A 82 19.59 8.43 2.10
CA ILE A 82 20.79 9.15 1.66
C ILE A 82 21.01 10.33 2.59
N LYS A 83 22.07 10.29 3.39
CA LYS A 83 22.50 11.40 4.22
C LYS A 83 23.69 12.09 3.58
N ILE A 84 23.65 13.42 3.56
CA ILE A 84 24.68 14.26 2.96
C ILE A 84 25.14 15.26 4.01
N GLU A 85 26.41 15.20 4.40
CA GLU A 85 27.00 16.10 5.39
C GLU A 85 28.17 16.87 4.78
N LYS A 86 28.31 18.15 5.13
CA LYS A 86 29.50 18.94 4.77
C LYS A 86 30.68 18.50 5.62
N ASN A 87 31.82 18.29 4.96
CA ASN A 87 33.07 17.97 5.65
C ASN A 87 33.57 19.16 6.50
N ASP A 88 33.57 20.37 5.91
CA ASP A 88 33.98 21.60 6.59
C ASP A 88 32.79 22.57 6.72
N LYS A 89 32.25 22.73 7.94
CA LYS A 89 31.10 23.63 8.21
C LYS A 89 31.45 25.12 8.17
N GLY A 90 32.73 25.45 8.33
CA GLY A 90 33.23 26.83 8.38
C GLY A 90 33.63 27.43 7.04
N ARG A 91 33.61 26.65 5.96
CA ARG A 91 33.96 27.11 4.61
C ARG A 91 32.77 26.89 3.67
N PRO A 92 32.50 27.80 2.72
CA PRO A 92 31.52 27.53 1.70
C PRO A 92 31.99 26.36 0.84
N ALA A 93 31.12 25.37 0.64
CA ALA A 93 31.38 24.26 -0.28
C ALA A 93 31.52 24.81 -1.71
N ARG A 94 32.60 24.43 -2.38
CA ARG A 94 32.94 24.84 -3.75
C ARG A 94 32.85 23.69 -4.74
N SER A 95 32.85 22.45 -4.25
CA SER A 95 32.77 21.25 -5.08
C SER A 95 31.93 20.14 -4.41
N PHE A 96 31.53 19.14 -5.19
CA PHE A 96 30.85 17.95 -4.67
C PHE A 96 31.73 17.15 -3.69
N GLY A 97 33.06 17.25 -3.80
CA GLY A 97 34.01 16.60 -2.90
C GLY A 97 34.02 17.16 -1.47
N ASP A 98 33.37 18.31 -1.23
CA ASP A 98 33.26 18.90 0.10
C ASP A 98 32.15 18.24 0.95
N TYR A 99 31.43 17.27 0.39
CA TYR A 99 30.37 16.54 1.06
C TYR A 99 30.73 15.06 1.24
N THR A 100 30.38 14.50 2.39
CA THR A 100 30.33 13.05 2.59
C THR A 100 28.89 12.58 2.40
N VAL A 101 28.70 11.62 1.50
CA VAL A 101 27.41 10.98 1.24
C VAL A 101 27.43 9.59 1.85
N THR A 102 26.50 9.32 2.76
CA THR A 102 26.30 8.00 3.36
C THR A 102 24.94 7.43 2.95
N ILE A 103 24.91 6.13 2.68
CA ILE A 103 23.70 5.40 2.27
C ILE A 103 23.42 4.33 3.32
N ASP A 104 22.34 4.52 4.07
CA ASP A 104 21.92 3.59 5.11
C ASP A 104 21.10 2.43 4.48
N LYS A 105 21.80 1.38 4.05
CA LYS A 105 21.21 0.20 3.37
C LYS A 105 20.16 -0.55 4.19
N SER A 106 20.11 -0.33 5.51
CA SER A 106 19.12 -0.91 6.41
C SER A 106 17.69 -0.43 6.13
N PHE A 107 17.53 0.77 5.54
CA PHE A 107 16.24 1.35 5.20
C PHE A 107 15.75 0.93 3.80
N ILE A 108 16.57 0.22 3.03
CA ILE A 108 16.24 -0.20 1.67
C ILE A 108 15.61 -1.60 1.73
N PRO A 109 14.33 -1.76 1.35
CA PRO A 109 13.68 -3.07 1.35
C PRO A 109 14.29 -3.99 0.29
N GLN A 110 14.24 -5.31 0.55
CA GLN A 110 14.73 -6.32 -0.40
C GLN A 110 13.99 -6.21 -1.74
N GLY A 111 14.74 -5.98 -2.83
CA GLY A 111 14.21 -5.88 -4.20
C GLY A 111 14.30 -4.50 -4.84
N VAL A 112 14.95 -3.53 -4.20
CA VAL A 112 15.34 -2.23 -4.77
C VAL A 112 16.81 -2.26 -5.20
#